data_AF-A0A2D4EM92-F1
#
_entry.id   AF-A0A2D4EM92-F1
#
_cell.length_a   1.000
_cell.length_b   1.000
_cell.length_c   1.000
_cell.angle_alpha   90.00
_cell.angle_beta   90.00
_cell.angle_gamma   90.00
#
_symmetry.space_group_name_H-M   'P 1'
#
loop_
_entity.id
_entity.type
_entity.pdbx_description
1 polymer ?
#
loop_
_entity_poly.entity_id
_entity_poly.type
_entity_poly.pdbx_seq_one_letter_code
_entity_poly.pdbx_strand_id
1 'polypeptide(L)'
;MVLEEEFTLERRKCESGITCQSHKKSKASKKRSHLLVGDSVVRDVNLGKDTEVLKEVRCLPGATASRDKKCILKIVKNASKDCDVDAVIHIGTNDLSQKDVLSVQKDFQSLGYELSNMGC
;
A
#
# COMPACT_ATOMS: atom_id res chain seq x y z
N MET A 1 29.68 35.23 8.17
CA MET A 1 29.10 35.05 6.82
C MET A 1 27.99 34.03 6.96
N VAL A 2 26.77 34.52 7.08
CA VAL A 2 25.53 33.74 7.13
C VAL A 2 24.74 34.23 5.92
N LEU A 3 24.41 33.35 4.99
CA LEU A 3 23.52 33.66 3.88
C LEU A 3 22.28 32.78 4.04
N GLU A 4 21.26 33.39 4.62
CA GLU A 4 19.87 32.97 4.50
C GLU A 4 19.37 33.50 3.16
N GLU A 5 19.12 32.63 2.18
CA GLU A 5 18.42 33.01 0.96
C GLU A 5 16.92 32.78 1.15
N GLU A 6 16.21 33.89 1.41
CA GLU A 6 14.79 34.05 1.20
C GLU A 6 14.46 33.86 -0.29
N PHE A 7 13.59 32.91 -0.62
CA PHE A 7 13.03 32.81 -1.96
C PHE A 7 11.61 33.39 -1.97
N THR A 8 11.51 34.66 -2.38
CA THR A 8 10.27 35.40 -2.57
C THR A 8 9.42 34.82 -3.71
N LEU A 9 8.15 34.60 -3.38
CA LEU A 9 7.10 34.05 -4.23
C LEU A 9 6.60 35.09 -5.26
N GLU A 10 7.03 35.02 -6.52
CA GLU A 10 6.44 35.80 -7.60
C GLU A 10 5.14 35.15 -8.14
N ARG A 11 4.02 35.82 -7.87
CA ARG A 11 2.70 35.55 -8.48
C ARG A 11 2.71 35.92 -9.96
N ARG A 12 2.57 34.93 -10.86
CA ARG A 12 2.07 35.18 -12.23
C ARG A 12 0.66 34.62 -12.40
N LYS A 13 -0.28 35.53 -12.66
CA LYS A 13 -1.58 35.25 -13.25
C LYS A 13 -1.37 34.95 -14.74
N CYS A 14 -1.83 33.80 -15.23
CA CYS A 14 -2.06 33.56 -16.66
C CYS A 14 -3.41 32.85 -16.84
N GLU A 15 -4.38 33.66 -17.28
CA GLU A 15 -5.43 33.42 -18.28
C GLU A 15 -6.26 32.12 -18.25
N SER A 16 -7.55 32.29 -17.92
CA SER A 16 -8.62 31.31 -18.03
C SER A 16 -8.96 31.03 -19.50
N GLY A 17 -8.22 30.11 -20.12
CA GLY A 17 -8.65 29.42 -21.34
C GLY A 17 -9.66 28.33 -21.00
N ILE A 18 -10.95 28.65 -21.01
CA ILE A 18 -12.03 27.66 -20.89
C ILE A 18 -12.02 26.82 -22.17
N THR A 19 -11.26 25.74 -22.17
CA THR A 19 -11.40 24.69 -23.18
C THR A 19 -12.51 23.75 -22.73
N CYS A 20 -13.60 23.72 -23.49
CA CYS A 20 -14.67 22.74 -23.33
C CYS A 20 -14.11 21.35 -23.66
N GLN A 21 -13.48 20.70 -22.68
CA GLN A 21 -13.16 19.29 -22.76
C GLN A 21 -14.46 18.50 -22.65
N SER A 22 -14.87 17.89 -23.75
CA SER A 22 -15.94 16.90 -23.81
C SER A 22 -15.77 15.90 -22.67
N HIS A 23 -16.72 15.88 -21.75
CA HIS A 23 -16.80 14.88 -20.68
C HIS A 23 -16.90 13.48 -21.33
N LYS A 24 -15.76 12.85 -21.59
CA LYS A 24 -15.70 11.39 -21.60
C LYS A 24 -16.16 10.98 -20.21
N LYS A 25 -17.33 10.35 -20.12
CA LYS A 25 -17.87 9.76 -18.88
C LYS A 25 -16.71 9.10 -18.13
N SER A 26 -16.20 9.76 -17.09
CA SER A 26 -15.19 9.14 -16.23
C SER A 26 -15.88 7.94 -15.63
N LYS A 27 -15.36 6.74 -15.90
CA LYS A 27 -15.72 5.56 -15.11
C LYS A 27 -15.62 6.01 -13.65
N ALA A 28 -16.71 5.85 -12.88
CA ALA A 28 -16.72 6.21 -11.47
C ALA A 28 -15.41 5.72 -10.83
N SER A 29 -14.66 6.63 -10.20
CA SER A 29 -13.42 6.24 -9.52
C SER A 29 -13.79 5.15 -8.52
N LYS A 30 -13.19 3.97 -8.66
CA LYS A 30 -13.40 2.91 -7.67
C LYS A 30 -12.93 3.44 -6.33
N LYS A 31 -13.75 3.28 -5.28
CA LYS A 31 -13.38 3.66 -3.91
C LYS A 31 -12.17 2.81 -3.51
N ARG A 32 -11.02 3.46 -3.34
CA ARG A 32 -9.76 2.83 -2.93
C ARG A 32 -9.90 2.39 -1.47
N SER A 33 -9.56 1.14 -1.19
CA SER A 33 -9.64 0.54 0.14
C SER A 33 -8.25 0.12 0.58
N HIS A 34 -7.97 0.13 1.88
CA HIS A 34 -6.74 -0.41 2.44
C HIS A 34 -7.02 -1.77 3.09
N LEU A 35 -6.07 -2.68 2.94
CA LEU A 35 -6.03 -4.01 3.53
C LEU A 35 -4.73 -4.13 4.33
N LEU A 36 -4.82 -4.44 5.63
CA LEU A 36 -3.65 -4.76 6.44
C LEU A 36 -3.49 -6.28 6.52
N VAL A 37 -2.36 -6.82 6.07
CA VAL A 37 -1.98 -8.23 6.24
C VAL A 37 -0.74 -8.26 7.13
N GLY A 38 -0.70 -9.13 8.13
CA GLY A 38 0.50 -9.23 8.94
C GLY A 38 0.53 -10.46 9.82
N ASP A 39 1.59 -10.57 10.61
CA ASP A 39 1.75 -11.62 11.61
C ASP A 39 1.00 -11.30 12.92
N SER A 40 1.37 -11.94 14.03
CA SER A 40 0.75 -11.69 15.33
C SER A 40 0.79 -10.23 15.79
N VAL A 41 1.67 -9.39 15.22
CA VAL A 41 1.76 -7.96 15.54
C VAL A 41 0.48 -7.21 15.13
N VAL A 42 -0.19 -7.62 14.05
CA VAL A 42 -1.39 -6.91 13.56
C VAL A 42 -2.69 -7.42 14.19
N ARG A 43 -2.64 -8.45 15.05
CA ARG A 43 -3.82 -9.13 15.59
C ARG A 43 -4.79 -8.19 16.30
N ASP A 44 -4.24 -7.29 17.10
CA ASP A 44 -5.00 -6.41 18.00
C ASP A 44 -5.08 -4.97 17.47
N VAL A 45 -4.77 -4.77 16.18
CA VAL A 45 -4.90 -3.47 15.51
C VAL A 45 -6.39 -3.13 15.39
N ASN A 46 -6.82 -2.19 16.21
CA ASN A 46 -8.17 -1.64 16.15
C ASN A 46 -8.21 -0.51 15.13
N LEU A 47 -9.05 -0.65 14.11
CA LEU A 47 -9.15 0.33 13.02
C LEU A 47 -9.93 1.59 13.42
N GLY A 48 -10.53 1.64 14.61
CA GLY A 48 -11.34 2.77 15.01
C GLY A 48 -12.55 2.96 14.09
N LYS A 49 -13.33 4.02 14.34
CA LYS A 49 -14.52 4.33 13.52
C LYS A 49 -14.20 5.26 12.34
N ASP A 50 -13.01 5.85 12.30
CA ASP A 50 -12.61 6.88 11.33
C ASP A 50 -11.78 6.35 10.15
N THR A 51 -11.49 5.05 10.07
CA THR A 51 -10.83 4.49 8.89
C THR A 51 -11.87 4.13 7.83
N GLU A 52 -12.47 5.11 7.18
CA GLU A 52 -13.25 4.87 5.96
C GLU A 52 -12.43 4.14 4.88
N VAL A 53 -11.10 4.20 5.02
CA VAL A 53 -10.13 3.70 4.06
C VAL A 53 -9.66 2.29 4.41
N LEU A 54 -9.33 1.96 5.66
CA LEU A 54 -8.88 0.61 6.04
C LEU A 54 -10.07 -0.27 6.40
N LYS A 55 -10.39 -1.21 5.50
CA LYS A 55 -11.59 -2.04 5.61
C LYS A 55 -11.34 -3.35 6.33
N GLU A 56 -10.11 -3.84 6.31
CA GLU A 56 -9.85 -5.23 6.68
C GLU A 56 -8.45 -5.41 7.25
N VAL A 57 -8.36 -6.18 8.34
CA VAL A 57 -7.11 -6.72 8.90
C VAL A 57 -7.12 -8.23 8.76
N ARG A 58 -6.02 -8.80 8.26
CA ARG A 58 -5.79 -10.23 8.12
C ARG A 58 -4.53 -10.61 8.88
N CYS A 59 -4.72 -11.25 10.04
CA CYS A 59 -3.64 -11.77 10.87
C CYS A 59 -3.29 -13.21 10.45
N LEU A 60 -2.02 -13.48 10.22
CA LEU A 60 -1.42 -14.77 9.93
C LEU A 60 -0.32 -15.06 10.98
N PRO A 61 -0.67 -15.62 12.16
CA PRO A 61 0.30 -15.82 13.24
C PRO A 61 1.52 -16.63 12.80
N GLY A 62 2.72 -16.13 13.13
CA GLY A 62 3.98 -16.78 12.77
C GLY A 62 4.33 -16.70 11.28
N ALA A 63 3.62 -15.90 10.48
CA ALA A 63 3.83 -15.82 9.04
C ALA A 63 5.25 -15.36 8.68
N THR A 64 5.78 -15.98 7.62
CA THR A 64 7.05 -15.59 7.01
C THR A 64 6.86 -15.25 5.53
N ALA A 65 7.70 -14.38 4.98
CA ALA A 65 7.61 -13.97 3.58
C ALA A 65 7.71 -15.18 2.62
N SER A 66 8.59 -16.15 2.90
CA SER A 66 8.77 -17.30 2.02
C SER A 66 7.64 -18.32 2.11
N ARG A 67 7.23 -18.70 3.33
CA ARG A 67 6.30 -19.81 3.56
C ARG A 67 4.88 -19.39 3.21
N ASP A 68 4.53 -18.16 3.56
CA ASP A 68 3.16 -17.68 3.51
C ASP A 68 2.90 -16.80 2.27
N LYS A 69 3.88 -16.63 1.37
CA LYS A 69 3.77 -15.89 0.10
C LYS A 69 2.46 -16.19 -0.64
N LYS A 70 2.18 -17.47 -0.91
CA LYS A 70 0.98 -17.87 -1.66
C LYS A 70 -0.32 -17.50 -0.93
N CYS A 71 -0.32 -17.58 0.41
CA CYS A 71 -1.46 -17.20 1.22
C CYS A 71 -1.71 -15.69 1.15
N ILE A 72 -0.66 -14.89 1.34
CA ILE A 72 -0.69 -13.43 1.26
C ILE A 72 -1.20 -12.97 -0.10
N LEU A 73 -0.64 -13.50 -1.19
CA LEU A 73 -1.08 -13.16 -2.55
C LEU A 73 -2.56 -13.51 -2.78
N LYS A 74 -3.03 -14.65 -2.26
CA LYS A 74 -4.44 -15.04 -2.35
C LYS A 74 -5.37 -14.08 -1.60
N ILE A 75 -4.95 -13.61 -0.43
CA ILE A 75 -5.71 -12.63 0.37
C ILE A 75 -5.84 -11.32 -0.42
N VAL A 76 -4.72 -10.77 -0.88
CA VAL A 76 -4.70 -9.52 -1.65
C VAL A 76 -5.53 -9.65 -2.93
N LYS A 77 -5.37 -10.76 -3.66
CA LYS A 77 -6.13 -11.05 -4.89
C LYS A 77 -7.63 -11.13 -4.66
N ASN A 78 -8.06 -11.61 -3.49
CA ASN A 78 -9.47 -11.69 -3.17
C ASN A 78 -10.02 -10.32 -2.81
N ALA A 79 -9.29 -9.52 -2.04
CA ALA A 79 -9.69 -8.16 -1.70
C ALA A 79 -9.78 -7.24 -2.94
N SER A 80 -8.89 -7.45 -3.92
CA SER A 80 -8.83 -6.66 -5.15
C SER A 80 -9.92 -6.98 -6.18
N LYS A 81 -10.82 -7.96 -5.92
CA LYS A 81 -11.91 -8.30 -6.85
C LYS A 81 -13.01 -7.24 -6.88
N ASP A 82 -13.34 -6.70 -5.71
CA ASP A 82 -14.51 -5.84 -5.53
C ASP A 82 -14.16 -4.35 -5.55
N CYS A 83 -12.89 -4.01 -5.33
CA CYS A 83 -12.40 -2.63 -5.30
C CYS A 83 -10.89 -2.57 -5.56
N ASP A 84 -10.37 -1.37 -5.82
CA ASP A 84 -8.92 -1.16 -5.87
C ASP A 84 -8.40 -1.12 -4.43
N VAL A 85 -7.33 -1.87 -4.16
CA VAL A 85 -6.83 -2.11 -2.80
C VAL A 85 -5.37 -1.69 -2.66
N ASP A 86 -5.07 -0.92 -1.61
CA ASP A 86 -3.72 -0.74 -1.10
C ASP A 86 -3.44 -1.76 -0.01
N ALA A 87 -2.51 -2.67 -0.26
CA ALA A 87 -2.12 -3.68 0.70
C ALA A 87 -0.96 -3.17 1.57
N VAL A 88 -1.18 -3.05 2.87
CA VAL A 88 -0.12 -2.87 3.87
C VAL A 88 0.27 -4.24 4.39
N ILE A 89 1.53 -4.64 4.22
CA ILE A 89 2.01 -5.95 4.64
C ILE A 89 3.04 -5.78 5.77
N HIS A 90 2.70 -6.27 6.95
CA HIS A 90 3.53 -6.25 8.14
C HIS A 90 3.94 -7.66 8.56
N ILE A 91 5.03 -8.16 7.99
CA ILE A 91 5.65 -9.46 8.31
C ILE A 91 7.17 -9.27 8.37
N GLY A 92 7.92 -10.32 8.75
CA GLY A 92 9.39 -10.32 8.71
C GLY A 92 10.04 -10.59 10.06
N THR A 93 9.32 -10.38 11.17
CA THR A 93 9.85 -10.66 12.51
C THR A 93 10.19 -12.16 12.68
N ASN A 94 9.32 -13.04 12.17
CA ASN A 94 9.53 -14.49 12.16
C ASN A 94 10.59 -14.94 11.13
N ASP A 95 10.83 -14.17 10.06
CA ASP A 95 11.86 -14.46 9.07
C ASP A 95 13.26 -14.24 9.68
N LEU A 96 13.45 -13.12 10.37
CA LEU A 96 14.73 -12.75 11.00
C LEU A 96 15.14 -13.70 12.14
N SER A 97 14.19 -14.43 12.74
CA SER A 97 14.52 -15.44 13.75
C SER A 97 15.02 -16.77 13.16
N GLN A 98 14.95 -16.95 11.83
CA GLN A 98 15.21 -18.24 11.17
C GLN A 98 16.25 -18.16 10.04
N LYS A 99 16.49 -16.97 9.48
CA LYS A 99 17.31 -16.77 8.29
C LYS A 99 18.21 -15.55 8.42
N ASP A 100 19.28 -15.53 7.63
CA ASP A 100 20.12 -14.34 7.46
C ASP A 100 19.40 -13.23 6.68
N VAL A 101 19.85 -11.99 6.88
CA VAL A 101 19.22 -10.80 6.30
C VAL A 101 19.16 -10.84 4.76
N LEU A 102 20.17 -11.40 4.09
CA LEU A 102 20.19 -11.45 2.61
C LEU A 102 19.16 -12.44 2.07
N SER A 103 18.98 -13.58 2.74
CA SER A 103 17.92 -14.53 2.42
C SER A 103 16.53 -13.93 2.64
N VAL A 104 16.33 -13.24 3.77
CA VAL A 104 15.07 -12.51 4.04
C VAL A 104 14.81 -11.46 2.95
N GLN A 105 15.81 -10.67 2.59
CA GLN A 105 15.68 -9.66 1.54
C GLN A 105 15.22 -10.25 0.20
N LYS A 106 15.77 -11.41 -0.21
CA LYS A 106 15.36 -12.09 -1.44
C LYS A 106 13.90 -12.56 -1.39
N ASP A 107 13.45 -13.07 -0.25
CA ASP A 107 12.07 -13.50 -0.05
C ASP A 107 11.10 -12.30 -0.17
N PHE A 108 11.45 -11.17 0.44
CA PHE A 108 10.67 -9.93 0.33
C PHE A 108 10.67 -9.35 -1.08
N GLN A 109 11.80 -9.38 -1.80
CA GLN A 109 11.85 -8.98 -3.20
C GLN A 109 10.94 -9.85 -4.07
N SER A 110 10.95 -11.17 -3.86
CA SER A 110 10.05 -12.09 -4.57
C SER A 110 8.58 -11.81 -4.26
N LEU A 111 8.23 -11.56 -3.00
CA LEU A 111 6.87 -11.20 -2.60
C LEU A 111 6.44 -9.85 -3.22
N GLY A 112 7.29 -8.83 -3.15
CA GLY A 112 7.03 -7.50 -3.71
C GLY A 112 6.85 -7.52 -5.22
N TYR A 113 7.64 -8.32 -5.94
CA TYR A 113 7.49 -8.51 -7.38
C TYR A 113 6.11 -9.06 -7.75
N GLU A 114 5.63 -10.08 -7.04
CA GLU A 114 4.32 -10.70 -7.28
C GLU A 114 3.16 -9.73 -6.96
N LEU A 115 3.28 -8.96 -5.88
CA LEU A 115 2.29 -7.95 -5.50
C LEU A 115 2.23 -6.81 -6.52
N SER A 116 3.39 -6.35 -7.01
CA SER A 116 3.46 -5.32 -8.05
C SER A 116 2.78 -5.76 -9.34
N ASN A 117 2.96 -7.02 -9.75
CA ASN A 117 2.29 -7.60 -10.90
C ASN A 117 0.76 -7.69 -10.74
N MET A 118 0.24 -7.62 -9.51
CA MET A 118 -1.19 -7.59 -9.22
C MET A 118 -1.78 -6.17 -9.24
N GLY A 119 -0.95 -5.14 -9.43
CA GLY A 119 -1.37 -3.74 -9.40
C GLY A 119 -1.46 -3.15 -7.99
N CYS A 120 -0.76 -3.76 -7.03
CA CYS A 120 -0.57 -3.24 -5.67
C CYS A 120 0.81 -2.60 -5.50
#